data_AF-A0ABD1UED9-F1
#
_entry.id   AF-A0ABD1UED9-F1
#
_cell.length_a   1.000
_cell.length_b   1.000
_cell.length_c   1.000
_cell.angle_alpha   90.00
_cell.angle_beta   90.00
_cell.angle_gamma   90.00
#
_symmetry.space_group_name_H-M   'P 1'
#
loop_
_entity.id
_entity.type
_entity.pdbx_description
1 polymer ?
#
loop_
_entity_poly.entity_id
_entity_poly.type
_entity_poly.pdbx_seq_one_letter_code
_entity_poly.pdbx_strand_id
1 'polypeptide(L)'
;MGAKKRTPRDEDGHGTHTASTAAGSQVANASLLGYASGTARGMAHARVAAYKVCWKMGCFGFDILAGMEQAILDGVDVLSLSLGGGSVPYYRDTIAIRAFAAMEKGIHVSCSAGNSGPTKSTLANVAPWIMTVGAGTLDKDFPSYATLGNGQKFTSVSLYSGRGMGEKMVEMVYSKGSNTSSEGSLDPAIVSGKVVVCDRWINARVEKGAVGANGGTMACPPANPEPLSTDAPTGGWTKCWS
;
A
#
# COMPACT_ATOMS: atom_id res chain seq x y z
N MET A 1 27.72 17.16 -8.59
CA MET A 1 26.35 16.73 -8.23
C MET A 1 25.95 17.49 -6.98
N GLY A 2 24.95 18.38 -7.05
CA GLY A 2 24.50 19.15 -5.88
C GLY A 2 23.85 18.22 -4.86
N ALA A 3 24.29 18.28 -3.60
CA ALA A 3 23.67 17.52 -2.52
C ALA A 3 22.17 17.89 -2.45
N LYS A 4 21.28 16.91 -2.68
CA LYS A 4 19.84 17.09 -2.42
C LYS A 4 19.71 17.54 -0.96
N LYS A 5 19.19 18.75 -0.76
CA LYS A 5 19.00 19.33 0.59
C LYS A 5 18.04 18.42 1.36
N ARG A 6 18.46 17.89 2.51
CA ARG A 6 17.57 17.08 3.36
C ARG A 6 16.52 18.01 3.95
N THR A 7 15.27 17.84 3.54
CA THR A 7 14.13 18.64 4.00
C THR A 7 13.04 17.72 4.55
N PRO A 8 12.15 18.23 5.42
CA PRO A 8 11.00 17.48 5.92
C PRO A 8 9.91 17.24 4.86
N ARG A 9 10.07 17.76 3.63
CA ARG A 9 9.12 17.56 2.54
C ARG A 9 8.96 16.07 2.24
N ASP A 10 7.71 15.62 2.15
CA ASP A 10 7.38 14.27 1.72
C ASP A 10 7.67 14.11 0.22
N GLU A 11 8.44 13.08 -0.14
CA GLU A 11 8.77 12.72 -1.54
C GLU A 11 8.17 11.36 -1.92
N ASP A 12 7.49 10.69 -1.00
CA ASP A 12 6.93 9.34 -1.15
C ASP A 12 5.39 9.38 -1.18
N GLY A 13 4.79 10.14 -0.26
CA GLY A 13 3.35 10.29 -0.13
C GLY A 13 2.76 9.58 1.08
N HIS A 14 3.43 8.56 1.62
CA HIS A 14 2.96 7.82 2.79
C HIS A 14 2.70 8.73 3.99
N GLY A 15 3.63 9.64 4.30
CA GLY A 15 3.49 10.57 5.43
C GLY A 15 2.34 11.56 5.23
N THR A 16 2.15 12.06 4.01
CA THR A 16 1.02 12.95 3.67
C THR A 16 -0.32 12.23 3.80
N HIS A 17 -0.39 10.96 3.36
CA HIS A 17 -1.59 10.14 3.45
C HIS A 17 -1.97 9.84 4.92
N THR A 18 -1.01 9.43 5.75
CA THR A 18 -1.27 9.12 7.17
C THR A 18 -1.64 10.38 7.97
N ALA A 19 -0.92 11.49 7.77
CA ALA A 19 -1.20 12.74 8.46
C ALA A 19 -2.61 13.30 8.11
N SER A 20 -3.00 13.25 6.84
CA SER A 20 -4.33 13.69 6.41
C SER A 20 -5.45 12.75 6.88
N THR A 21 -5.18 11.45 7.03
CA THR A 21 -6.14 10.51 7.62
C THR A 21 -6.37 10.79 9.12
N ALA A 22 -5.33 11.16 9.86
CA ALA A 22 -5.42 11.45 11.28
C ALA A 22 -6.10 12.81 11.54
N ALA A 23 -5.62 13.88 10.90
CA ALA A 23 -5.99 15.26 11.22
C ALA A 23 -6.13 16.18 9.99
N GLY A 24 -6.42 15.61 8.82
CA GLY A 24 -6.66 16.38 7.60
C GLY A 24 -7.86 17.32 7.73
N SER A 25 -7.69 18.55 7.24
CA SER A 25 -8.80 19.49 7.11
C SER A 25 -9.81 19.02 6.06
N GLN A 26 -11.02 19.57 6.13
CA GLN A 26 -12.08 19.21 5.20
C GLN A 26 -11.74 19.67 3.77
N VAL A 27 -11.77 18.74 2.81
CA VAL A 27 -11.56 19.01 1.39
C VAL A 27 -12.75 18.47 0.61
N ALA A 28 -13.57 19.38 0.08
CA ALA A 28 -14.71 19.04 -0.77
C ALA A 28 -14.24 18.52 -2.14
N ASN A 29 -15.07 17.68 -2.76
CA ASN A 29 -14.83 17.10 -4.09
C ASN A 29 -13.49 16.35 -4.22
N ALA A 30 -13.02 15.75 -3.12
CA ALA A 30 -11.86 14.88 -3.15
C ALA A 30 -12.21 13.57 -3.84
N SER A 31 -11.35 13.12 -4.76
CA SER A 31 -11.49 11.84 -5.45
C SER A 31 -10.11 11.35 -5.92
N LEU A 32 -9.99 10.05 -6.11
CA LEU A 32 -8.89 9.46 -6.85
C LEU A 32 -9.39 9.14 -8.26
N LEU A 33 -9.13 10.04 -9.21
CA LEU A 33 -9.54 9.87 -10.62
C LEU A 33 -11.05 9.59 -10.77
N GLY A 34 -11.88 10.25 -9.96
CA GLY A 34 -13.34 10.07 -9.92
C GLY A 34 -13.82 9.00 -8.92
N TYR A 35 -12.96 8.06 -8.51
CA TYR A 35 -13.29 7.10 -7.46
C TYR A 35 -13.33 7.75 -6.08
N ALA A 36 -14.17 7.19 -5.21
CA ALA A 36 -14.34 7.65 -3.83
C ALA A 36 -14.73 9.13 -3.70
N SER A 37 -15.42 9.67 -4.70
CA SER A 37 -15.81 11.08 -4.74
C SER A 37 -16.62 11.47 -3.50
N GLY A 38 -16.18 12.53 -2.83
CA GLY A 38 -16.85 13.02 -1.64
C GLY A 38 -16.06 14.12 -0.95
N THR A 39 -16.29 14.28 0.34
CA THR A 39 -15.53 15.21 1.18
C THR A 39 -14.54 14.42 2.03
N ALA A 40 -13.24 14.61 1.78
CA ALA A 40 -12.19 14.01 2.59
C ALA A 40 -11.97 14.85 3.88
N ARG A 41 -11.75 14.17 5.00
CA ARG A 41 -11.36 14.78 6.29
C ARG A 41 -10.65 13.77 7.17
N GLY A 42 -9.80 14.25 8.08
CA GLY A 42 -9.21 13.41 9.12
C GLY A 42 -10.19 13.09 10.24
N MET A 43 -9.77 12.18 11.13
CA MET A 43 -10.56 11.78 12.30
C MET A 43 -10.73 12.94 13.30
N ALA A 44 -9.69 13.75 13.51
CA ALA A 44 -9.66 14.78 14.52
C ALA A 44 -9.36 16.17 13.95
N HIS A 45 -9.93 17.20 14.58
CA HIS A 45 -9.49 18.58 14.39
C HIS A 45 -8.30 18.85 15.31
N ALA A 46 -7.09 18.65 14.79
CA ALA A 46 -5.85 18.78 15.56
C ALA A 46 -4.77 19.51 14.77
N ARG A 47 -3.71 19.95 15.46
CA ARG A 47 -2.48 20.45 14.82
C ARG A 47 -1.58 19.27 14.46
N VAL A 48 -0.87 19.39 13.34
CA VAL A 48 0.06 18.36 12.86
C VAL A 48 1.49 18.87 12.98
N ALA A 49 2.32 18.13 13.71
CA ALA A 49 3.78 18.27 13.70
C ALA A 49 4.38 17.07 12.98
N ALA A 50 5.19 17.33 11.94
CA ALA A 50 5.72 16.27 11.07
C ALA A 50 7.21 16.03 11.33
N TYR A 51 7.56 14.81 11.74
CA TYR A 51 8.92 14.36 11.99
C TYR A 51 9.32 13.33 10.93
N LYS A 52 10.05 13.75 9.91
CA LYS A 52 10.45 12.88 8.81
C LYS A 52 11.63 11.99 9.20
N VAL A 53 11.36 10.71 9.42
CA VAL A 53 12.35 9.69 9.82
C VAL A 53 12.57 8.59 8.78
N CYS A 54 11.80 8.63 7.68
CA CYS A 54 11.88 7.69 6.58
C CYS A 54 12.41 8.39 5.32
N TRP A 55 13.28 7.70 4.61
CA TRP A 55 13.90 8.14 3.37
C TRP A 55 13.77 7.06 2.30
N LYS A 56 14.26 7.33 1.09
CA LYS A 56 14.22 6.36 -0.02
C LYS A 56 14.89 5.02 0.31
N MET A 57 15.87 5.00 1.20
CA MET A 57 16.56 3.77 1.64
C MET A 57 15.88 3.08 2.84
N GLY A 58 14.74 3.60 3.31
CA GLY A 58 14.01 3.09 4.46
C GLY A 58 14.00 4.04 5.66
N CYS A 59 13.50 3.53 6.78
CA CYS A 59 13.41 4.23 8.05
C CYS A 59 14.44 3.62 9.01
N PHE A 60 15.50 4.37 9.32
CA PHE A 60 16.54 3.87 10.20
C PHE A 60 16.15 4.03 11.66
N GLY A 61 16.48 3.05 12.50
CA GLY A 61 16.13 3.06 13.93
C GLY A 61 16.64 4.31 14.67
N PHE A 62 17.82 4.82 14.31
CA PHE A 62 18.36 6.06 14.89
C PHE A 62 17.57 7.32 14.49
N ASP A 63 17.09 7.40 13.25
CA ASP A 63 16.26 8.51 12.80
C ASP A 63 14.89 8.47 13.49
N ILE A 64 14.31 7.28 13.62
CA ILE A 64 13.06 7.05 14.37
C ILE A 64 13.23 7.48 15.83
N LEU A 65 14.31 7.02 16.47
CA LEU A 65 14.64 7.37 17.85
C LEU A 65 14.73 8.89 18.04
N ALA A 66 15.44 9.58 17.14
CA ALA A 66 15.62 11.03 17.19
C ALA A 66 14.32 11.79 16.91
N GLY A 67 13.51 11.35 15.95
CA GLY A 67 12.23 11.96 15.64
C GLY A 67 11.22 11.83 16.78
N MET A 68 11.15 10.65 17.42
CA MET A 68 10.31 10.46 18.61
C MET A 68 10.79 11.30 19.79
N GLU A 69 12.11 11.33 20.04
CA GLU A 69 12.68 12.18 21.09
C GLU A 69 12.33 13.65 20.88
N GLN A 70 12.51 14.18 19.67
CA GLN A 70 12.18 15.58 19.38
C GLN A 70 10.69 15.85 19.56
N ALA A 71 9.81 14.94 19.14
CA ALA A 71 8.38 15.09 19.32
C ALA A 71 7.97 15.11 20.81
N ILE A 72 8.62 14.28 21.64
CA ILE A 72 8.42 14.28 23.10
C ILE A 72 8.86 15.63 23.70
N LEU A 73 10.01 16.16 23.27
CA LEU A 73 10.53 17.45 23.74
C LEU A 73 9.65 18.63 23.31
N ASP A 74 9.09 18.55 22.11
CA ASP A 74 8.16 19.56 21.57
C ASP A 74 6.78 19.49 22.25
N GLY A 75 6.52 18.46 23.06
CA GLY A 75 5.30 18.35 23.87
C GLY A 75 4.06 17.97 23.08
N VAL A 76 4.18 17.07 22.10
CA VAL A 76 3.01 16.55 21.35
C VAL A 76 2.09 15.72 22.27
N ASP A 77 0.79 15.74 22.01
CA ASP A 77 -0.18 14.96 22.80
C ASP A 77 -0.27 13.49 22.35
N VAL A 78 -0.13 13.25 21.04
CA VAL A 78 -0.26 11.93 20.41
C VAL A 78 0.84 11.73 19.37
N LEU A 79 1.46 10.56 19.42
CA LEU A 79 2.38 10.06 18.40
C LEU A 79 1.67 9.02 17.53
N SER A 80 1.60 9.27 16.22
CA SER A 80 1.05 8.34 15.23
C SER A 80 2.17 7.82 14.33
N LEU A 81 2.50 6.52 14.46
CA LEU A 81 3.60 5.88 13.74
C LEU A 81 3.08 4.72 12.88
N SER A 82 2.92 4.97 11.59
CA SER A 82 2.67 3.91 10.60
C SER A 82 3.99 3.32 10.08
N LEU A 83 4.84 2.89 11.02
CA LEU A 83 6.11 2.23 10.75
C LEU A 83 6.38 1.17 11.82
N GLY A 84 7.28 0.24 11.53
CA GLY A 84 7.61 -0.85 12.44
C GLY A 84 8.70 -1.73 11.84
N GLY A 85 9.43 -2.42 12.72
CA GLY A 85 10.41 -3.43 12.36
C GLY A 85 9.91 -4.84 12.70
N GLY A 86 10.79 -5.83 12.53
CA GLY A 86 10.56 -7.16 13.07
C GLY A 86 10.45 -7.14 14.59
N SER A 87 9.73 -8.12 15.16
CA SER A 87 9.60 -8.26 16.61
C SER A 87 10.93 -8.63 17.24
N VAL A 88 11.46 -7.75 18.09
CA VAL A 88 12.69 -7.95 18.88
C VAL A 88 12.41 -7.66 20.36
N PRO A 89 13.25 -8.12 21.30
CA PRO A 89 13.08 -7.76 22.70
C PRO A 89 13.03 -6.25 22.92
N TYR A 90 12.19 -5.78 23.85
CA TYR A 90 11.87 -4.34 24.00
C TYR A 90 13.10 -3.44 24.19
N TYR A 91 14.11 -3.90 24.92
CA TYR A 91 15.35 -3.16 25.14
C TYR A 91 16.25 -3.02 23.89
N ARG A 92 15.88 -3.66 22.78
CA ARG A 92 16.52 -3.51 21.46
C ARG A 92 15.61 -2.85 20.42
N ASP A 93 14.35 -2.61 20.76
CA ASP A 93 13.38 -1.96 19.90
C ASP A 93 13.37 -0.46 20.18
N THR A 94 13.89 0.32 19.24
CA THR A 94 13.97 1.79 19.36
C THR A 94 12.60 2.45 19.51
N ILE A 95 11.57 1.88 18.88
CA ILE A 95 10.18 2.35 18.99
C ILE A 95 9.67 2.04 20.39
N ALA A 96 9.86 0.81 20.87
CA ALA A 96 9.43 0.43 22.22
C ALA A 96 10.06 1.30 23.31
N ILE A 97 11.38 1.52 23.24
CA ILE A 97 12.13 2.35 24.20
C ILE A 97 11.58 3.77 24.24
N ARG A 98 11.40 4.42 23.08
CA ARG A 98 10.92 5.81 23.05
C ARG A 98 9.43 5.94 23.30
N ALA A 99 8.64 4.94 22.93
CA ALA A 99 7.24 4.90 23.28
C ALA A 99 7.03 4.79 24.79
N PHE A 100 7.94 4.10 25.51
CA PHE A 100 7.89 4.04 26.97
C PHE A 100 8.12 5.43 27.58
N ALA A 101 9.16 6.15 27.11
CA ALA A 101 9.44 7.52 27.56
C ALA A 101 8.30 8.52 27.21
N ALA A 102 7.64 8.33 26.07
CA ALA A 102 6.45 9.10 25.69
C ALA A 102 5.30 8.84 26.66
N MET A 103 5.02 7.56 26.97
CA MET A 103 3.98 7.15 27.91
C MET A 103 4.22 7.71 29.33
N GLU A 104 5.47 7.70 29.82
CA GLU A 104 5.81 8.30 31.12
C GLU A 104 5.52 9.80 31.20
N LYS A 105 5.50 10.48 30.05
CA LYS A 105 5.14 11.90 29.90
C LYS A 105 3.66 12.13 29.56
N GLY A 106 2.85 11.08 29.56
CA GLY A 106 1.42 11.16 29.23
C GLY A 106 1.10 11.28 27.74
N ILE A 107 2.08 11.03 26.86
CA ILE A 107 1.91 11.10 25.40
C ILE A 107 1.42 9.74 24.90
N HIS A 108 0.29 9.71 24.20
CA HIS A 108 -0.26 8.46 23.67
C HIS A 108 0.46 8.03 22.38
N VAL A 109 0.81 6.75 22.25
CA VAL A 109 1.53 6.23 21.09
C VAL A 109 0.70 5.19 20.35
N SER A 110 0.34 5.49 19.11
CA SER A 110 -0.37 4.58 18.20
C SER A 110 0.56 4.11 17.10
N CYS A 111 0.70 2.79 16.95
CA CYS A 111 1.54 2.17 15.93
C CYS A 111 0.78 1.14 15.10
N SER A 112 1.17 0.95 13.84
CA SER A 112 0.63 -0.13 12.99
C SER A 112 1.14 -1.51 13.42
N ALA A 113 0.29 -2.54 13.31
CA ALA A 113 0.68 -3.94 13.59
C ALA A 113 1.61 -4.56 12.53
N GLY A 114 1.75 -3.93 11.36
CA GLY A 114 2.53 -4.43 10.23
C GLY A 114 1.68 -5.21 9.20
N ASN A 115 2.26 -5.44 8.02
CA ASN A 115 1.57 -6.01 6.85
C ASN A 115 2.04 -7.42 6.47
N SER A 116 2.78 -8.09 7.37
CA SER A 116 3.43 -9.39 7.12
C SER A 116 2.54 -10.61 7.44
N GLY A 117 1.27 -10.41 7.75
CA GLY A 117 0.30 -11.49 7.93
C GLY A 117 0.06 -12.31 6.64
N PRO A 118 -0.73 -13.40 6.70
CA PRO A 118 -1.63 -13.79 7.78
C PRO A 118 -1.06 -14.86 8.73
N THR A 119 0.20 -15.26 8.56
CA THR A 119 0.81 -16.30 9.41
C THR A 119 0.98 -15.81 10.85
N LYS A 120 0.97 -16.75 11.80
CA LYS A 120 1.13 -16.46 13.23
C LYS A 120 2.46 -15.75 13.50
N SER A 121 2.48 -14.93 14.56
CA SER A 121 3.69 -14.26 15.07
C SER A 121 4.36 -13.29 14.08
N THR A 122 3.56 -12.59 13.29
CA THR A 122 4.03 -11.60 12.30
C THR A 122 3.81 -10.14 12.72
N LEU A 123 3.26 -9.89 13.92
CA LEU A 123 3.01 -8.55 14.42
C LEU A 123 4.31 -7.83 14.80
N ALA A 124 4.32 -6.52 14.53
CA ALA A 124 5.31 -5.56 15.02
C ALA A 124 4.73 -4.71 16.16
N ASN A 125 5.58 -3.90 16.79
CA ASN A 125 5.18 -2.90 17.81
C ASN A 125 4.40 -3.53 18.98
N VAL A 126 4.86 -4.66 19.52
CA VAL A 126 4.09 -5.46 20.50
C VAL A 126 4.23 -5.00 21.96
N ALA A 127 4.86 -3.86 22.20
CA ALA A 127 5.10 -3.36 23.56
C ALA A 127 3.77 -2.97 24.24
N PRO A 128 3.55 -3.31 25.53
CA PRO A 128 2.25 -3.09 26.19
C PRO A 128 1.81 -1.63 26.30
N TRP A 129 2.74 -0.69 26.25
CA TRP A 129 2.48 0.75 26.30
C TRP A 129 2.23 1.39 24.93
N ILE A 130 2.17 0.58 23.86
CA ILE A 130 1.83 1.02 22.51
C ILE A 130 0.42 0.54 22.15
N MET A 131 -0.39 1.44 21.60
CA MET A 131 -1.66 1.06 20.96
C MET A 131 -1.38 0.52 19.56
N THR A 132 -1.37 -0.81 19.42
CA THR A 132 -1.04 -1.49 18.17
C THR A 132 -2.28 -1.77 17.35
N VAL A 133 -2.33 -1.22 16.13
CA VAL A 133 -3.54 -1.15 15.30
C VAL A 133 -3.43 -2.11 14.11
N GLY A 134 -4.37 -3.06 14.03
CA GLY A 134 -4.56 -3.93 12.85
C GLY A 134 -5.42 -3.26 11.78
N ALA A 135 -5.32 -3.75 10.54
CA ALA A 135 -6.11 -3.25 9.41
C ALA A 135 -7.33 -4.14 9.14
N GLY A 136 -8.49 -3.50 8.95
CA GLY A 136 -9.75 -4.13 8.54
C GLY A 136 -10.27 -3.53 7.23
N THR A 137 -11.21 -4.22 6.60
CA THR A 137 -11.90 -3.74 5.38
C THR A 137 -13.13 -2.90 5.74
N LEU A 138 -13.46 -1.95 4.87
CA LEU A 138 -14.72 -1.20 4.92
C LEU A 138 -15.77 -1.88 4.02
N ASP A 139 -17.00 -1.40 4.10
CA ASP A 139 -18.12 -1.80 3.24
C ASP A 139 -18.02 -1.27 1.81
N LYS A 140 -17.24 -0.20 1.58
CA LYS A 140 -16.97 0.37 0.26
C LYS A 140 -15.95 -0.47 -0.52
N ASP A 141 -16.33 -0.86 -1.73
CA ASP A 141 -15.48 -1.58 -2.68
C ASP A 141 -15.40 -0.88 -4.05
N PHE A 142 -14.40 -1.21 -4.86
CA PHE A 142 -14.20 -0.70 -6.22
C PHE A 142 -14.20 -1.87 -7.21
N PRO A 143 -15.38 -2.49 -7.45
CA PRO A 143 -15.48 -3.68 -8.25
C PRO A 143 -15.08 -3.40 -9.71
N SER A 144 -14.40 -4.36 -10.30
CA SER A 144 -14.07 -4.46 -11.71
C SER A 144 -14.47 -5.84 -12.19
N TYR A 145 -15.01 -5.92 -13.41
CA TYR A 145 -15.53 -7.17 -13.92
C TYR A 145 -14.72 -7.65 -15.12
N ALA A 146 -14.32 -8.91 -15.08
CA ALA A 146 -13.69 -9.59 -16.21
C ALA A 146 -14.58 -10.75 -16.66
N THR A 147 -14.78 -10.90 -17.96
CA THR A 147 -15.52 -12.03 -18.54
C THR A 147 -14.60 -12.79 -19.47
N LEU A 148 -14.32 -14.05 -19.17
CA LEU A 148 -13.48 -14.90 -20.00
C LEU A 148 -14.26 -15.42 -21.22
N GLY A 149 -13.54 -15.94 -22.21
CA GLY A 149 -14.10 -16.49 -23.45
C GLY A 149 -14.96 -17.72 -23.27
N ASN A 150 -14.83 -18.41 -22.14
CA ASN A 150 -15.69 -19.52 -21.74
C ASN A 150 -16.99 -19.05 -21.04
N GLY A 151 -17.25 -17.73 -20.99
CA GLY A 151 -18.44 -17.16 -20.36
C GLY A 151 -18.34 -16.98 -18.84
N GLN A 152 -17.25 -17.42 -18.20
CA GLN A 152 -17.05 -17.20 -16.76
C GLN A 152 -16.84 -15.71 -16.47
N LYS A 153 -17.56 -15.19 -15.47
CA LYS A 153 -17.44 -13.81 -15.01
C LYS A 153 -16.72 -13.79 -13.65
N PHE A 154 -15.67 -12.99 -13.58
CA PHE A 154 -14.88 -12.77 -12.37
C PHE A 154 -15.08 -11.33 -11.89
N THR A 155 -15.22 -11.18 -10.58
CA THR A 155 -15.24 -9.90 -9.91
C THR A 155 -13.88 -9.69 -9.24
N SER A 156 -13.30 -8.52 -9.49
CA SER A 156 -11.98 -8.08 -9.05
C SER A 156 -12.09 -6.68 -8.45
N VAL A 157 -11.02 -6.15 -7.87
CA VAL A 157 -10.96 -4.76 -7.41
C VAL A 157 -9.94 -3.99 -8.25
N SER A 158 -10.33 -2.84 -8.80
CA SER A 158 -9.45 -2.00 -9.61
C SER A 158 -9.69 -0.51 -9.32
N LEU A 159 -8.61 0.28 -9.39
CA LEU A 159 -8.63 1.74 -9.32
C LEU A 159 -8.23 2.37 -10.66
N TYR A 160 -8.33 1.61 -11.75
CA TYR A 160 -8.01 2.07 -13.09
C TYR A 160 -9.09 3.00 -13.63
N SER A 161 -8.73 4.24 -13.93
CA SER A 161 -9.66 5.26 -14.44
C SER A 161 -9.47 5.59 -15.92
N GLY A 162 -8.64 4.83 -16.64
CA GLY A 162 -8.40 5.05 -18.06
C GLY A 162 -9.52 4.47 -18.93
N ARG A 163 -9.42 4.63 -20.25
CA ARG A 163 -10.30 3.91 -21.17
C ARG A 163 -10.03 2.41 -21.03
N GLY A 164 -11.07 1.64 -20.69
CA GLY A 164 -11.00 0.18 -20.72
C GLY A 164 -10.73 -0.34 -22.13
N MET A 165 -10.52 -1.65 -22.27
CA MET A 165 -10.30 -2.29 -23.58
C MET A 165 -11.57 -2.40 -24.45
N GLY A 166 -12.69 -1.83 -23.99
CA GLY A 166 -13.99 -1.91 -24.65
C GLY A 166 -14.60 -3.30 -24.57
N GLU A 167 -15.62 -3.56 -25.38
CA GLU A 167 -16.33 -4.85 -25.40
C GLU A 167 -15.61 -5.94 -26.19
N LYS A 168 -14.46 -5.63 -26.79
CA LYS A 168 -13.71 -6.56 -27.61
C LYS A 168 -12.97 -7.54 -26.71
N MET A 169 -13.05 -8.80 -27.12
CA MET A 169 -12.27 -9.87 -26.54
C MET A 169 -10.79 -9.63 -26.83
N VAL A 170 -9.97 -9.70 -25.77
CA VAL A 170 -8.51 -9.57 -25.86
C VAL A 170 -7.84 -10.83 -25.35
N GLU A 171 -6.76 -11.23 -26.00
CA GLU A 171 -6.03 -12.45 -25.64
C GLU A 171 -5.39 -12.30 -24.25
N MET A 172 -5.43 -13.36 -23.45
CA MET A 172 -4.73 -13.44 -22.17
C MET A 172 -3.43 -14.24 -22.29
N VAL A 173 -2.38 -13.70 -21.69
CA VAL A 173 -1.09 -14.37 -21.54
C VAL A 173 -0.82 -14.60 -20.06
N TYR A 174 -0.56 -15.85 -19.70
CA TYR A 174 -0.05 -16.21 -18.39
C TYR A 174 1.45 -16.41 -18.47
N SER A 175 2.22 -15.54 -17.84
CA SER A 175 3.69 -15.64 -17.84
C SER A 175 4.16 -16.62 -16.77
N LYS A 176 4.07 -17.92 -17.09
CA LYS A 176 4.57 -19.02 -16.26
C LYS A 176 6.11 -18.99 -16.28
N GLY A 177 6.74 -18.48 -15.22
CA GLY A 177 8.21 -18.54 -15.04
C GLY A 177 8.91 -17.21 -14.78
N SER A 178 8.23 -16.07 -14.96
CA SER A 178 8.70 -14.77 -14.45
C SER A 178 7.86 -14.39 -13.25
N ASN A 179 8.21 -14.93 -12.07
CA ASN A 179 7.64 -14.51 -10.79
C ASN A 179 7.80 -12.99 -10.54
N THR A 180 8.63 -12.34 -11.35
CA THR A 180 8.90 -10.91 -11.31
C THR A 180 8.19 -10.23 -12.47
N SER A 181 6.94 -9.79 -12.30
CA SER A 181 6.37 -8.72 -13.15
C SER A 181 6.99 -7.36 -12.78
N SER A 182 8.32 -7.33 -12.75
CA SER A 182 9.15 -6.16 -12.49
C SER A 182 9.46 -5.44 -13.80
N GLU A 183 9.89 -4.19 -13.73
CA GLU A 183 10.32 -3.45 -14.93
C GLU A 183 11.32 -4.27 -15.76
N GLY A 184 11.04 -4.40 -17.07
CA GLY A 184 11.91 -5.07 -18.04
C GLY A 184 11.78 -6.59 -18.15
N SER A 185 10.89 -7.25 -17.39
CA SER A 185 10.75 -8.72 -17.44
C SER A 185 9.71 -9.24 -18.44
N LEU A 186 8.91 -8.36 -19.04
CA LEU A 186 7.91 -8.70 -20.04
C LEU A 186 8.43 -8.32 -21.44
N ASP A 187 8.45 -9.28 -22.36
CA ASP A 187 8.75 -9.03 -23.76
C ASP A 187 7.60 -8.25 -24.42
N PRO A 188 7.79 -6.99 -24.85
CA PRO A 188 6.74 -6.19 -25.46
C PRO A 188 6.10 -6.84 -26.68
N ALA A 189 6.84 -7.66 -27.43
CA ALA A 189 6.32 -8.38 -28.60
C ALA A 189 5.27 -9.44 -28.21
N ILE A 190 5.37 -10.00 -27.00
CA ILE A 190 4.46 -11.03 -26.49
C ILE A 190 3.24 -10.40 -25.81
N VAL A 191 3.42 -9.26 -25.12
CA VAL A 191 2.37 -8.68 -24.25
C VAL A 191 1.55 -7.56 -24.91
N SER A 192 2.03 -6.96 -26.02
CA SER A 192 1.37 -5.82 -26.67
C SER A 192 -0.07 -6.14 -27.10
N GLY A 193 -1.02 -5.36 -26.55
CA GLY A 193 -2.45 -5.49 -26.83
C GLY A 193 -3.13 -6.68 -26.14
N LYS A 194 -2.44 -7.37 -25.24
CA LYS A 194 -2.93 -8.54 -24.50
C LYS A 194 -3.12 -8.23 -23.02
N VAL A 195 -3.84 -9.11 -22.32
CA VAL A 195 -4.00 -9.07 -20.86
C VAL A 195 -2.99 -10.03 -20.24
N VAL A 196 -2.13 -9.52 -19.37
CA VAL A 196 -1.10 -10.30 -18.69
C VAL A 196 -1.57 -10.67 -17.29
N VAL A 197 -1.60 -11.96 -16.97
CA VAL A 197 -1.95 -12.47 -15.64
C VAL A 197 -0.68 -12.77 -14.86
N CYS A 198 -0.59 -12.24 -13.64
CA CYS A 198 0.61 -12.31 -12.80
C CYS A 198 0.31 -12.78 -11.37
N ASP A 199 1.24 -13.55 -10.79
CA ASP A 199 1.14 -14.01 -9.39
C ASP A 199 1.37 -12.87 -8.38
N ARG A 200 0.86 -13.04 -7.15
CA ARG A 200 1.10 -12.11 -6.02
C ARG A 200 2.57 -12.22 -5.53
N TRP A 201 3.01 -11.30 -4.67
CA TRP A 201 4.09 -11.44 -3.65
C TRP A 201 5.30 -10.52 -3.76
N ILE A 202 5.85 -10.27 -4.95
CA ILE A 202 7.17 -9.60 -5.03
C ILE A 202 7.09 -8.05 -5.03
N ASN A 203 6.26 -7.47 -5.90
CA ASN A 203 6.14 -6.01 -6.04
C ASN A 203 4.73 -5.50 -5.71
N ALA A 204 4.61 -4.20 -5.42
CA ALA A 204 3.33 -3.55 -5.16
C ALA A 204 2.40 -3.67 -6.38
N ARG A 205 1.08 -3.76 -6.15
CA ARG A 205 0.08 -3.89 -7.24
C ARG A 205 0.16 -2.73 -8.23
N VAL A 206 0.45 -1.53 -7.74
CA VAL A 206 0.59 -0.32 -8.56
C VAL A 206 1.84 -0.39 -9.45
N GLU A 207 2.96 -0.84 -8.89
CA GLU A 207 4.21 -1.03 -9.63
C GLU A 207 4.03 -2.07 -10.75
N LYS A 208 3.36 -3.18 -10.41
CA LYS A 208 2.93 -4.18 -11.40
C LYS A 208 2.07 -3.55 -12.50
N GLY A 209 1.02 -2.82 -12.14
CA GLY A 209 0.16 -2.13 -13.11
C GLY A 209 0.92 -1.16 -14.04
N ALA A 210 1.97 -0.49 -13.54
CA ALA A 210 2.81 0.40 -14.33
C ALA A 210 3.65 -0.34 -15.39
N VAL A 211 4.20 -1.51 -15.07
CA VAL A 211 4.91 -2.36 -16.04
C VAL A 211 3.98 -2.78 -17.18
N GLY A 212 2.73 -3.10 -16.83
CA GLY A 212 1.70 -3.40 -17.81
C GLY A 212 1.34 -2.21 -18.71
N ALA A 213 1.28 -0.99 -18.17
CA ALA A 213 1.02 0.19 -19.00
C ALA A 213 2.06 0.39 -20.13
N ASN A 214 3.27 -0.14 -19.97
CA ASN A 214 4.36 -0.07 -20.97
C ASN A 214 4.37 -1.22 -21.99
N GLY A 215 3.42 -2.17 -21.92
CA GLY A 215 3.43 -3.32 -22.84
C GLY A 215 2.17 -4.19 -22.90
N GLY A 216 1.25 -4.16 -21.93
CA GLY A 216 -0.02 -4.93 -21.92
C GLY A 216 -0.76 -4.81 -20.58
N THR A 217 -2.09 -4.88 -20.52
CA THR A 217 -2.80 -4.63 -19.24
C THR A 217 -2.63 -5.78 -18.26
N MET A 218 -2.30 -5.47 -17.01
CA MET A 218 -2.03 -6.48 -15.99
C MET A 218 -3.21 -6.73 -15.04
N ALA A 219 -3.55 -8.00 -14.83
CA ALA A 219 -4.53 -8.46 -13.86
C ALA A 219 -3.83 -9.28 -12.77
N CYS A 220 -3.93 -8.85 -11.50
CA CYS A 220 -3.36 -9.54 -10.34
C CYS A 220 -4.51 -10.02 -9.42
N PRO A 221 -4.74 -11.34 -9.27
CA PRO A 221 -5.82 -11.84 -8.40
C PRO A 221 -5.62 -11.46 -6.91
N PRO A 222 -6.70 -11.39 -6.13
CA PRO A 222 -6.64 -11.11 -4.70
C PRO A 222 -5.94 -12.20 -3.88
N ALA A 223 -5.58 -11.88 -2.63
CA ALA A 223 -4.71 -12.69 -1.77
C ALA A 223 -5.33 -13.99 -1.25
N ASN A 224 -6.63 -14.23 -1.47
CA ASN A 224 -7.29 -15.51 -1.21
C ASN A 224 -7.46 -16.24 -2.54
N PRO A 225 -6.65 -17.26 -2.83
CA PRO A 225 -6.91 -18.11 -3.97
C PRO A 225 -8.04 -19.07 -3.56
N GLU A 226 -9.22 -18.91 -4.14
CA GLU A 226 -9.67 -20.11 -4.85
C GLU A 226 -8.70 -20.24 -6.02
N PRO A 227 -8.01 -21.38 -6.17
CA PRO A 227 -7.11 -21.56 -7.29
C PRO A 227 -7.92 -21.31 -8.56
N LEU A 228 -7.53 -20.28 -9.33
CA LEU A 228 -7.77 -20.34 -10.76
C LEU A 228 -7.13 -21.65 -11.17
N SER A 229 -7.98 -22.64 -11.45
CA SER A 229 -7.51 -23.97 -11.79
C SER A 229 -6.44 -23.82 -12.85
N THR A 230 -5.40 -24.61 -12.73
CA THR A 230 -4.26 -24.70 -13.65
C THR A 230 -4.65 -25.06 -15.09
N ASP A 231 -5.96 -25.05 -15.40
CA ASP A 231 -6.61 -25.45 -16.63
C ASP A 231 -7.14 -24.25 -17.43
N ALA A 232 -6.81 -23.01 -17.07
CA ALA A 232 -6.99 -21.91 -18.02
C ALA A 232 -6.04 -22.15 -19.21
N PRO A 233 -6.55 -22.53 -20.40
CA PRO A 233 -5.69 -22.80 -21.53
C PRO A 233 -4.95 -21.52 -21.88
N THR A 234 -3.64 -21.62 -22.04
CA THR A 234 -2.83 -20.59 -22.69
C THR A 234 -3.48 -20.28 -24.05
N GLY A 235 -4.08 -19.09 -24.19
CA GLY A 235 -4.87 -18.70 -25.37
C GLY A 235 -6.33 -18.31 -25.13
N GLY A 236 -6.76 -18.12 -23.86
CA GLY A 236 -8.11 -17.63 -23.55
C GLY A 236 -8.30 -16.13 -23.85
N TRP A 237 -9.47 -15.75 -24.36
CA TRP A 237 -9.85 -14.34 -24.56
C TRP A 237 -10.61 -13.79 -23.34
N THR A 238 -10.52 -12.49 -23.05
CA THR A 238 -11.23 -11.84 -21.94
C THR A 238 -11.81 -10.48 -22.33
N LYS A 239 -12.97 -10.12 -21.77
CA LYS A 239 -13.51 -8.76 -21.74
C LYS A 239 -13.25 -8.15 -20.36
N CYS A 240 -12.63 -6.98 -20.29
CA CYS A 240 -12.45 -6.23 -19.05
C CYS A 240 -13.37 -5.00 -19.06
N TRP A 241 -14.30 -4.93 -18.10
CA TRP A 241 -15.22 -3.82 -17.93
C TRP A 241 -14.72 -2.91 -16.78
N SER A 242 -14.81 -1.59 -16.99
CA SER A 242 -14.66 -0.55 -15.96
C SER A 242 -15.96 -0.33 -15.21
#